data_AF-A0A941FCZ8-F1
#
_entry.id   AF-A0A941FCZ8-F1
#
_cell.length_a   1.000
_cell.length_b   1.000
_cell.length_c   1.000
_cell.angle_alpha   90.00
_cell.angle_beta   90.00
_cell.angle_gamma   90.00
#
_symmetry.space_group_name_H-M   'P 1'
#
loop_
_entity.id
_entity.type
_entity.pdbx_description
1 polymer ?
#
loop_
_entity_poly.entity_id
_entity_poly.type
_entity_poly.pdbx_seq_one_letter_code
_entity_poly.pdbx_strand_id
1 'polypeptide(L)'
;MRLSRRTASLPLAVALVTTLAYQAVPHARVPADEQEPAAPFGAACRIRVTDSRVTAYCHNPYPETDHVSLHIECARWWDIDTDSSPVAAEPARTVRLTGRCWNEVDEAWISHRRGS
;
A
#
# COMPACT_ATOMS: atom_id res chain seq x y z
N MET A 1 -14.27 -12.15 -58.21
CA MET A 1 -13.25 -13.05 -57.64
C MET A 1 -13.71 -13.49 -56.25
N ARG A 2 -14.09 -14.77 -56.08
CA ARG A 2 -14.41 -15.33 -54.75
C ARG A 2 -13.09 -15.59 -54.02
N LEU A 3 -12.66 -14.67 -53.15
CA LEU A 3 -11.54 -14.97 -52.26
C LEU A 3 -11.98 -16.07 -51.28
N SER A 4 -11.22 -17.16 -51.32
CA SER A 4 -11.44 -18.41 -50.60
C SER A 4 -11.52 -18.16 -49.09
N ARG A 5 -12.70 -18.42 -48.50
CA ARG A 5 -12.90 -18.41 -47.03
C ARG A 5 -12.01 -19.42 -46.27
N ARG A 6 -11.25 -20.29 -46.98
CA ARG A 6 -10.37 -21.30 -46.38
C ARG A 6 -9.04 -20.75 -45.84
N THR A 7 -8.63 -19.53 -46.22
CA THR A 7 -7.32 -18.99 -45.80
C THR A 7 -7.34 -18.27 -44.46
N ALA A 8 -8.52 -17.87 -43.96
CA ALA A 8 -8.67 -17.16 -42.69
C ALA A 8 -8.54 -18.08 -41.45
N SER A 9 -8.69 -19.40 -41.63
CA SER A 9 -8.66 -20.40 -40.54
C SER A 9 -7.25 -20.85 -40.14
N LEU A 10 -6.28 -20.73 -41.05
CA LEU A 10 -4.88 -21.13 -40.81
C LEU A 10 -4.15 -20.23 -39.79
N PRO A 11 -4.18 -18.88 -39.88
CA PRO A 11 -3.45 -18.04 -38.94
C PRO A 11 -4.00 -18.15 -37.51
N LEU A 12 -5.32 -18.35 -37.37
CA LEU A 12 -5.97 -18.49 -36.08
C LEU A 12 -5.56 -19.79 -35.36
N ALA A 13 -5.50 -20.90 -36.11
CA ALA A 13 -5.05 -22.18 -35.57
C ALA A 13 -3.58 -22.14 -35.13
N VAL A 14 -2.72 -21.48 -35.91
CA VAL A 14 -1.30 -21.32 -35.56
C VAL A 14 -1.15 -20.47 -34.30
N ALA A 15 -1.86 -19.35 -34.18
CA ALA A 15 -1.84 -18.50 -32.98
C ALA A 15 -2.34 -19.21 -31.72
N LEU A 16 -3.33 -20.10 -31.85
CA LEU A 16 -3.82 -20.88 -30.72
C LEU A 16 -2.80 -21.94 -30.26
N VAL A 17 -2.13 -22.60 -31.21
CA VAL A 17 -1.11 -23.62 -30.88
C VAL A 17 0.12 -22.97 -30.23
N THR A 18 0.55 -21.79 -30.70
CA THR A 18 1.71 -21.10 -30.11
C THR A 18 1.45 -20.60 -28.70
N THR A 19 0.23 -20.10 -28.42
CA THR A 19 -0.14 -19.66 -27.06
C THR A 19 -0.25 -20.83 -26.09
N LEU A 20 -0.82 -21.97 -26.49
CA LEU A 20 -0.84 -23.18 -25.66
C LEU A 20 0.57 -23.72 -25.38
N ALA A 21 1.43 -23.77 -26.40
CA ALA A 21 2.81 -24.23 -26.23
C ALA A 21 3.61 -23.33 -25.27
N TYR A 22 3.36 -22.02 -25.30
CA TYR A 22 4.01 -21.06 -24.41
C TYR A 22 3.57 -21.22 -22.93
N GLN A 23 2.29 -21.53 -22.69
CA GLN A 23 1.78 -21.82 -21.35
C GLN A 23 2.21 -23.18 -20.81
N ALA A 24 2.61 -24.11 -21.69
CA ALA A 24 3.09 -25.43 -21.30
C ALA A 24 4.58 -25.46 -20.95
N VAL A 25 5.31 -24.34 -21.11
CA VAL A 25 6.71 -24.24 -20.71
C VAL A 25 6.77 -24.31 -19.18
N PRO A 26 7.39 -25.35 -18.60
CA PRO A 26 7.54 -25.42 -17.16
C PRO A 26 8.37 -24.24 -16.68
N HIS A 27 7.75 -23.32 -15.95
CA HIS A 27 8.49 -22.27 -15.27
C HIS A 27 9.45 -22.92 -14.28
N ALA A 28 10.73 -22.54 -14.34
CA ALA A 28 11.72 -22.96 -13.37
C ALA A 28 11.19 -22.59 -11.98
N ARG A 29 10.89 -23.59 -11.14
CA ARG A 29 10.52 -23.34 -9.75
C ARG A 29 11.76 -22.81 -9.07
N VAL A 30 11.76 -21.49 -8.81
CA VAL A 30 12.72 -20.89 -7.88
C VAL A 30 12.52 -21.61 -6.55
N PRO A 31 13.57 -22.17 -5.92
CA PRO A 31 13.47 -22.66 -4.56
C PRO A 31 12.88 -21.54 -3.73
N ALA A 32 11.76 -21.78 -3.07
CA ALA A 32 11.30 -20.84 -2.05
C ALA A 32 12.43 -20.83 -1.01
N ASP A 33 13.23 -19.76 -0.98
CA ASP A 33 14.08 -19.50 0.17
C ASP A 33 13.18 -19.65 1.39
N GLU A 34 13.58 -20.50 2.33
CA GLU A 34 12.99 -20.55 3.67
C GLU A 34 13.36 -19.23 4.37
N GLN A 35 12.78 -18.14 3.88
CA GLN A 35 13.00 -16.82 4.41
C GLN A 35 12.23 -16.78 5.72
N GLU A 36 12.96 -16.63 6.82
CA GLU A 36 12.33 -16.45 8.13
C GLU A 36 11.27 -15.35 8.03
N PRO A 37 10.08 -15.57 8.63
CA PRO A 37 9.03 -14.56 8.60
C PRO A 37 9.58 -13.26 9.19
N ALA A 38 9.38 -12.16 8.46
CA ALA A 38 9.88 -10.86 8.88
C ALA A 38 9.42 -10.55 10.31
N ALA A 39 10.34 -10.05 11.14
CA ALA A 39 10.03 -9.66 12.50
C ALA A 39 8.83 -8.69 12.53
N PRO A 40 7.90 -8.85 13.49
CA PRO A 40 6.73 -8.01 13.60
C PRO A 40 7.13 -6.54 13.78
N PHE A 41 6.34 -5.63 13.21
CA PHE A 41 6.65 -4.20 13.15
C PHE A 41 5.37 -3.36 13.07
N GLY A 42 5.48 -2.09 13.48
CA GLY A 42 4.43 -1.09 13.37
C GLY A 42 3.84 -0.72 14.73
N ALA A 43 3.90 0.56 15.08
CA ALA A 43 3.26 1.09 16.27
C ALA A 43 1.74 0.88 16.20
N ALA A 44 1.12 0.55 17.34
CA ALA A 44 -0.32 0.49 17.45
C ALA A 44 -0.88 1.91 17.57
N CYS A 45 -1.59 2.36 16.53
CA CYS A 45 -2.14 3.71 16.46
C CYS A 45 -3.66 3.76 16.67
N ARG A 46 -4.13 4.81 17.35
CA ARG A 46 -5.54 5.18 17.44
C ARG A 46 -5.72 6.62 17.01
N ILE A 47 -6.59 6.84 16.04
CA ILE A 47 -6.92 8.16 15.51
C ILE A 47 -8.27 8.60 16.08
N ARG A 48 -8.37 9.88 16.44
CA ARG A 48 -9.62 10.53 16.82
C ARG A 48 -9.79 11.79 15.98
N VAL A 49 -10.92 11.88 15.30
CA VAL A 49 -11.38 13.08 14.61
C VAL A 49 -12.38 13.80 15.51
N THR A 50 -12.27 15.12 15.61
CA THR A 50 -13.21 15.98 16.34
C THR A 50 -13.35 17.28 15.58
N ASP A 51 -14.51 17.45 14.94
CA ASP A 51 -14.75 18.49 13.94
C ASP A 51 -13.65 18.46 12.86
N SER A 52 -13.01 19.60 12.60
CA SER A 52 -11.91 19.71 11.64
C SER A 52 -10.55 19.24 12.16
N ARG A 53 -10.44 18.71 13.38
CA ARG A 53 -9.16 18.37 14.03
C ARG A 53 -8.96 16.87 14.15
N VAL A 54 -7.73 16.44 13.92
CA VAL A 54 -7.31 15.04 14.08
C VAL A 54 -6.23 14.95 15.15
N THR A 55 -6.37 13.97 16.05
CA THR A 55 -5.34 13.58 17.00
C THR A 55 -5.10 12.08 16.91
N ALA A 56 -3.85 11.66 16.77
CA ALA A 56 -3.46 10.27 16.81
C ALA A 56 -2.50 9.98 17.97
N TYR A 57 -2.69 8.84 18.62
CA TYR A 57 -1.75 8.28 19.59
C TYR A 57 -1.22 6.97 19.06
N CYS A 58 0.10 6.87 18.93
CA CYS A 58 0.78 5.68 18.44
C CYS A 58 1.71 5.16 19.53
N HIS A 59 1.52 3.92 19.97
CA HIS A 59 2.40 3.25 20.92
C HIS A 59 3.22 2.19 20.20
N ASN A 60 4.55 2.24 20.30
CA ASN A 60 5.43 1.24 19.70
C ASN A 60 5.77 0.14 20.71
N PRO A 61 5.25 -1.10 20.56
CA PRO A 61 5.57 -2.21 21.45
C PRO A 61 6.86 -2.96 21.05
N TYR A 62 7.49 -2.58 19.93
CA TYR A 62 8.61 -3.30 19.33
C TYR A 62 9.97 -2.67 19.66
N PRO A 63 11.07 -3.44 19.59
CA PRO A 63 12.41 -2.96 19.89
C PRO A 63 13.01 -2.07 18.79
N GLU A 64 12.49 -2.11 17.56
CA GLU A 64 12.88 -1.18 16.51
C GLU A 64 12.03 0.09 16.53
N THR A 65 12.65 1.24 16.26
CA THR A 65 11.94 2.51 16.08
C THR A 65 11.00 2.43 14.87
N ASP A 66 9.80 2.97 15.03
CA ASP A 66 8.84 3.17 13.94
C ASP A 66 8.65 4.66 13.69
N HIS A 67 8.92 5.11 12.48
CA HIS A 67 8.61 6.46 12.05
C HIS A 67 7.17 6.53 11.55
N VAL A 68 6.31 7.19 12.33
CA VAL A 68 4.89 7.36 12.02
C VAL A 68 4.61 8.74 11.44
N SER A 69 3.81 8.81 10.37
CA SER A 69 3.30 10.07 9.80
C SER A 69 1.79 10.08 9.80
N LEU A 70 1.20 11.22 10.15
CA LEU A 70 -0.24 11.46 10.07
C LEU A 70 -0.59 12.09 8.72
N HIS A 71 -1.57 11.48 8.06
CA HIS A 71 -2.14 11.94 6.80
C HIS A 71 -3.60 12.29 7.02
N ILE A 72 -4.06 13.39 6.43
CA ILE A 72 -5.43 13.89 6.56
C ILE A 72 -5.91 14.32 5.19
N GLU A 73 -6.97 13.67 4.71
CA GLU A 73 -7.74 14.07 3.54
C GLU A 73 -8.88 15.00 3.97
N CYS A 74 -8.99 16.15 3.34
CA CYS A 74 -9.99 17.17 3.66
C CYS A 74 -11.18 17.10 2.70
N ALA A 75 -12.40 17.23 3.24
CA ALA A 75 -13.64 16.95 2.49
C ALA A 75 -13.95 17.95 1.36
N ARG A 76 -13.19 19.05 1.25
CA ARG A 76 -13.43 20.10 0.26
C ARG A 76 -12.19 20.31 -0.58
N TRP A 77 -12.35 20.37 -1.91
CA TRP A 77 -11.24 20.55 -2.85
C TRP A 77 -10.37 21.80 -2.62
N TRP A 78 -10.90 22.82 -1.95
CA TRP A 78 -10.18 24.06 -1.63
C TRP A 78 -9.48 24.01 -0.26
N ASP A 79 -9.79 23.00 0.55
CA ASP A 79 -9.15 22.71 1.82
C ASP A 79 -8.08 21.65 1.56
N ILE A 80 -6.82 22.03 1.62
CA ILE A 80 -5.72 21.19 1.13
C ILE A 80 -5.39 20.12 2.17
N ASP A 81 -5.29 18.88 1.69
CA ASP A 81 -4.85 17.72 2.47
C ASP A 81 -3.54 17.99 3.21
N THR A 82 -3.39 17.40 4.39
CA THR A 82 -2.25 17.68 5.27
C THR A 82 -1.52 16.39 5.65
N ASP A 83 -0.23 16.38 5.34
CA ASP A 83 0.71 15.34 5.75
C ASP A 83 1.69 15.88 6.80
N SER A 84 1.86 15.14 7.90
CA SER A 84 2.87 15.48 8.91
C SER A 84 4.25 14.98 8.50
N SER A 85 5.29 15.64 9.02
CA SER A 85 6.62 15.03 9.02
C SER A 85 6.61 13.72 9.83
N PRO A 86 7.48 12.74 9.49
CA PRO A 86 7.59 11.52 10.26
C PRO A 86 8.08 11.80 11.69
N VAL A 87 7.44 11.17 12.66
CA VAL A 87 7.79 11.24 14.09
C VAL A 87 8.29 9.87 14.54
N ALA A 88 9.43 9.83 15.22
CA ALA A 88 9.99 8.59 15.77
C ALA A 88 9.17 8.12 16.99
N ALA A 89 8.45 7.01 16.84
CA ALA A 89 7.93 6.23 17.94
C ALA A 89 9.02 5.24 18.39
N GLU A 90 9.86 5.70 19.32
CA GLU A 90 10.94 4.88 19.92
C GLU A 90 10.39 3.65 20.67
N PRO A 91 11.24 2.65 20.98
CA PRO A 91 10.82 1.44 21.68
C PRO A 91 10.09 1.73 23.00
N ALA A 92 8.94 1.07 23.19
CA ALA A 92 8.06 1.24 24.35
C ALA A 92 7.64 2.69 24.62
N ARG A 93 7.64 3.57 23.60
CA ARG A 93 7.15 4.94 23.70
C ARG A 93 5.79 5.12 23.05
N THR A 94 5.07 6.12 23.53
CA THR A 94 3.86 6.64 22.90
C THR A 94 4.12 8.04 22.38
N VAL A 95 3.77 8.27 21.12
CA VAL A 95 3.84 9.60 20.48
C VAL A 95 2.45 10.10 20.17
N ARG A 96 2.30 11.43 20.14
CA ARG A 96 1.06 12.12 19.76
C ARG A 96 1.29 12.89 18.48
N LEU A 97 0.46 12.66 17.48
CA LEU A 97 0.41 13.44 16.24
C LEU A 97 -0.90 14.24 16.23
N THR A 98 -0.85 15.44 15.66
CA THR A 98 -2.02 16.32 15.52
C THR A 98 -1.99 17.00 14.18
N GLY A 99 -3.15 17.16 13.58
CA GLY A 99 -3.34 17.93 12.37
C GLY A 99 -4.78 18.43 12.29
N ARG A 100 -5.11 19.15 11.21
CA ARG A 100 -6.46 19.65 10.99
C ARG A 100 -6.68 19.96 9.51
N CYS A 101 -7.94 19.93 9.12
CA CYS A 101 -8.43 20.63 7.95
C CYS A 101 -8.89 22.04 8.34
N TRP A 102 -9.07 22.93 7.37
CA TRP A 102 -9.75 24.20 7.62
C TRP A 102 -11.21 23.94 8.03
N ASN A 103 -11.93 23.12 7.27
CA ASN A 103 -13.38 22.94 7.38
C ASN A 103 -13.77 21.58 7.97
N GLU A 104 -13.54 20.48 7.25
CA GLU A 104 -14.00 19.16 7.62
C GLU A 104 -13.01 18.09 7.13
N VAL A 105 -12.78 17.08 7.96
CA VAL A 105 -11.92 15.94 7.65
C VAL A 105 -12.78 14.88 6.95
N ASP A 106 -12.30 14.38 5.81
CA ASP A 106 -12.91 13.24 5.12
C ASP A 106 -12.31 11.93 5.65
N GLU A 107 -10.99 11.81 5.57
CA GLU A 107 -10.25 10.63 6.02
C GLU A 107 -8.97 11.01 6.78
N ALA A 108 -8.52 10.13 7.68
CA ALA A 108 -7.21 10.25 8.31
C ALA A 108 -6.59 8.88 8.57
N TRP A 109 -5.31 8.73 8.27
CA TRP A 109 -4.57 7.48 8.45
C TRP A 109 -3.13 7.73 8.92
N ILE A 110 -2.48 6.65 9.35
CA ILE A 110 -1.07 6.65 9.75
C ILE A 110 -0.28 5.78 8.77
N SER A 111 0.84 6.29 8.27
CA SER A 111 1.86 5.47 7.61
C SER A 111 2.99 5.14 8.58
N HIS A 112 3.63 3.99 8.34
CA HIS A 112 4.69 3.43 9.18
C HIS A 112 5.95 3.22 8.35
N ARG A 113 7.12 3.44 8.95
CA ARG A 113 8.42 3.21 8.30
C ARG A 113 9.46 2.80 9.33
N ARG A 114 10.08 1.62 9.12
CA ARG A 114 11.16 1.14 10.01
C ARG A 114 12.27 2.17 10.13
N GLY A 115 12.75 2.36 11.36
CA GLY A 115 14.03 3.01 11.61
C GLY A 115 15.15 2.23 10.93
N SER A 116 16.07 2.96 10.32
CA SER A 116 17.30 2.43 9.71
C SER A 116 18.38 2.20 10.76
#